data_AF-A0A1G7W675-F1
#
_entry.id   AF-A0A1G7W675-F1
#
_cell.length_a   1.000
_cell.length_b   1.000
_cell.length_c   1.000
_cell.angle_alpha   90.00
_cell.angle_beta   90.00
_cell.angle_gamma   90.00
#
_symmetry.space_group_name_H-M   'P 1'
#
loop_
_entity.id
_entity.type
_entity.pdbx_description
1 polymer ?
#
loop_
_entity_poly.entity_id
_entity_poly.type
_entity_poly.pdbx_seq_one_letter_code
_entity_poly.pdbx_strand_id
1 'polypeptide(L)'
;MKKYTKIIALLTVMVFVLSAALTGCGGSKTSENTSSGQTEQKKEPVELVVWSHLTDPEIAKVQEIANKWAEQTGNKVKVLADQSDFQAFSTAAQSGKGPDIMFGLPHDNLGTFQKAGFLAEVPDGVINKDDYVPMSIITMEKCMLYQFQWRLMHFSTIQIKFQHHQQHLMI
;
A
#
# COMPACT_ATOMS: atom_id res chain seq x y z
N MET A 1 14.34 -49.99 4.92
CA MET A 1 14.28 -48.67 4.24
C MET A 1 14.93 -48.66 2.83
N LYS A 2 14.91 -49.76 2.07
CA LYS A 2 15.57 -49.85 0.74
C LYS A 2 14.59 -49.99 -0.44
N LYS A 3 13.28 -49.93 -0.17
CA LYS A 3 12.21 -50.17 -1.16
C LYS A 3 11.55 -48.88 -1.68
N TYR A 4 11.70 -47.77 -0.96
CA TYR A 4 11.12 -46.47 -1.31
C TYR A 4 12.09 -45.54 -2.04
N THR A 5 13.39 -45.85 -2.04
CA THR A 5 14.43 -45.07 -2.74
C THR A 5 14.29 -45.14 -4.26
N LYS A 6 13.68 -46.21 -4.81
CA LYS A 6 13.44 -46.35 -6.26
C LYS A 6 12.20 -45.62 -6.76
N ILE A 7 11.31 -45.17 -5.87
CA ILE A 7 10.06 -44.49 -6.23
C ILE A 7 10.24 -42.96 -6.23
N ILE A 8 11.18 -42.44 -5.44
CA ILE A 8 11.47 -40.99 -5.36
C ILE A 8 12.29 -40.48 -6.56
N ALA A 9 13.02 -41.36 -7.25
CA ALA A 9 13.86 -40.99 -8.41
C ALA A 9 13.09 -40.81 -9.74
N LEU A 10 11.77 -41.10 -9.76
CA LEU A 10 10.97 -41.11 -10.99
C LEU A 10 10.01 -39.90 -11.12
N LEU A 11 9.92 -39.05 -10.08
CA LEU A 11 9.01 -37.90 -10.05
C LEU A 11 9.68 -36.54 -10.31
N THR A 12 11.02 -36.48 -10.42
CA THR A 12 11.77 -35.22 -10.55
C THR A 12 12.18 -34.87 -11.99
N VAL A 13 11.78 -35.64 -13.00
CA VAL A 13 12.14 -35.39 -14.42
C VAL A 13 11.00 -34.79 -15.25
N MET A 14 9.78 -34.66 -14.69
CA MET A 14 8.59 -34.28 -15.48
C MET A 14 8.19 -32.79 -15.42
N VAL A 15 8.86 -31.94 -14.64
CA VAL A 15 8.48 -30.51 -14.50
C VAL A 15 9.67 -29.60 -14.83
N PHE A 16 10.31 -29.84 -15.98
CA PHE A 16 11.35 -28.95 -16.53
C PHE A 16 11.24 -28.77 -18.05
N VAL A 17 10.04 -28.96 -18.62
CA VAL A 17 9.78 -28.73 -20.06
C VAL A 17 8.51 -27.93 -20.22
N LEU A 18 8.58 -26.63 -19.92
CA LEU A 18 7.66 -25.61 -20.44
C LEU A 18 8.38 -24.27 -20.43
N SER A 19 9.24 -24.07 -21.41
CA SER A 19 9.75 -22.76 -21.81
C SER A 19 9.59 -22.66 -23.33
N ALA A 20 9.22 -21.47 -23.79
CA ALA A 20 9.26 -21.01 -25.17
C ALA A 20 8.13 -21.47 -26.11
N ALA A 21 7.00 -20.78 -26.04
CA ALA A 21 6.19 -20.47 -27.22
C ALA A 21 5.44 -19.16 -26.98
N LEU A 22 6.00 -18.04 -27.45
CA LEU A 22 5.29 -16.83 -27.89
C LEU A 22 6.33 -15.90 -28.57
N THR A 23 6.78 -16.36 -29.73
CA THR A 23 7.37 -15.50 -30.77
C THR A 23 6.25 -15.23 -31.76
N GLY A 24 5.88 -13.97 -31.99
CA GLY A 24 4.91 -13.65 -33.03
C GLY A 24 4.49 -12.18 -33.10
N CYS A 25 5.05 -11.50 -34.11
CA CYS A 25 4.56 -10.28 -34.79
C CYS A 25 4.67 -8.95 -34.02
N GLY A 26 5.25 -7.86 -34.54
CA GLY A 26 5.77 -7.52 -35.86
C GLY A 26 5.84 -5.99 -35.97
N GLY A 27 6.71 -5.48 -36.86
CA GLY A 27 6.56 -4.13 -37.43
C GLY A 27 7.51 -3.05 -36.90
N SER A 28 8.34 -2.55 -37.80
CA SER A 28 9.42 -1.58 -37.61
C SER A 28 8.96 -0.11 -37.58
N LYS A 29 9.72 0.70 -36.82
CA LYS A 29 9.93 2.16 -36.79
C LYS A 29 9.39 3.01 -37.97
N THR A 30 8.65 4.10 -37.67
CA THR A 30 9.09 5.52 -37.78
C THR A 30 7.92 6.53 -37.63
N SER A 31 8.14 7.46 -36.69
CA SER A 31 7.71 8.87 -36.49
C SER A 31 6.27 9.38 -36.62
N GLU A 32 5.90 10.05 -35.50
CA GLU A 32 5.19 11.33 -35.36
C GLU A 32 3.70 11.43 -35.75
N ASN A 33 2.83 11.36 -34.74
CA ASN A 33 2.15 12.56 -34.23
C ASN A 33 1.61 12.29 -32.80
N THR A 34 2.19 12.96 -31.81
CA THR A 34 1.73 12.89 -30.41
C THR A 34 0.43 13.67 -30.27
N SER A 35 -0.70 12.96 -30.39
CA SER A 35 -1.95 13.35 -29.74
C SER A 35 -2.14 12.45 -28.54
N SER A 36 -2.12 13.04 -27.34
CA SER A 36 -2.57 12.43 -26.09
C SER A 36 -3.99 11.90 -26.23
N GLY A 37 -4.12 10.65 -26.67
CA GLY A 37 -5.25 9.80 -26.35
C GLY A 37 -4.84 8.96 -25.16
N GLN A 38 -5.24 9.35 -23.95
CA GLN A 38 -5.36 8.40 -22.85
C GLN A 38 -6.38 7.37 -23.29
N THR A 39 -5.90 6.29 -23.90
CA THR A 39 -6.68 5.08 -24.08
C THR A 39 -6.98 4.59 -22.67
N GLU A 40 -8.20 4.85 -22.19
CA GLU A 40 -8.75 4.23 -21.00
C GLU A 40 -8.74 2.72 -21.23
N GLN A 41 -7.64 2.09 -20.81
CA GLN A 41 -7.59 0.65 -20.65
C GLN A 41 -8.63 0.33 -19.57
N LYS A 42 -9.79 -0.20 -20.01
CA LYS A 42 -10.90 -0.62 -19.15
C LYS A 42 -10.33 -1.50 -18.04
N LYS A 43 -10.12 -0.91 -16.87
CA LYS A 43 -9.59 -1.59 -15.69
C LYS A 43 -10.71 -2.48 -15.19
N GLU A 44 -10.40 -3.77 -14.97
CA GLU A 44 -11.38 -4.70 -14.42
C GLU A 44 -11.93 -4.15 -13.08
N PRO A 45 -13.23 -4.33 -12.81
CA PRO A 45 -13.84 -3.91 -11.55
C PRO A 45 -13.03 -4.39 -10.34
N VAL A 46 -12.68 -3.47 -9.44
CA VAL A 46 -12.04 -3.80 -8.17
C VAL A 46 -13.05 -3.72 -7.02
N GLU A 47 -12.85 -4.54 -6.01
CA GLU A 47 -13.58 -4.46 -4.74
C GLU A 47 -12.67 -3.85 -3.68
N LEU A 48 -13.14 -2.76 -3.06
CA LEU A 48 -12.44 -2.06 -1.97
C LEU A 48 -13.08 -2.38 -0.63
N VAL A 49 -12.26 -2.68 0.37
CA VAL A 49 -12.68 -2.90 1.75
C VAL A 49 -12.32 -1.69 2.60
N VAL A 50 -13.32 -1.11 3.26
CA VAL A 50 -13.15 -0.02 4.22
C VAL A 50 -13.43 -0.56 5.61
N TRP A 51 -12.48 -0.39 6.54
CA TRP A 51 -12.74 -0.61 7.96
C TRP A 51 -13.03 0.72 8.63
N SER A 52 -14.12 0.78 9.38
CA SER A 52 -14.64 2.01 9.97
C SER A 52 -14.80 1.86 11.48
N HIS A 53 -14.21 2.77 12.24
CA HIS A 53 -14.38 2.90 13.69
C HIS A 53 -15.57 3.79 14.09
N LEU A 54 -16.36 4.25 13.12
CA LEU A 54 -17.61 4.99 13.36
C LEU A 54 -18.73 4.09 13.88
N THR A 55 -19.85 4.69 14.27
CA THR A 55 -21.05 3.95 14.71
C THR A 55 -21.80 3.32 13.53
N ASP A 56 -22.61 2.28 13.79
CA ASP A 56 -23.37 1.59 12.73
C ASP A 56 -24.26 2.53 11.88
N PRO A 57 -24.98 3.53 12.44
CA PRO A 57 -25.73 4.48 11.63
C PRO A 57 -24.85 5.33 10.70
N GLU A 58 -23.66 5.71 11.15
CA GLU A 58 -22.70 6.47 10.34
C GLU A 58 -22.08 5.59 9.26
N ILE A 59 -21.74 4.34 9.58
CA ILE A 59 -21.25 3.34 8.62
C ILE A 59 -22.26 3.16 7.48
N ALA A 60 -23.55 3.05 7.80
CA ALA A 60 -24.59 2.95 6.78
C ALA A 60 -24.60 4.16 5.83
N LYS A 61 -24.31 5.36 6.34
CA LYS A 61 -24.19 6.58 5.52
C LYS A 61 -22.93 6.62 4.69
N VAL A 62 -21.80 6.17 5.23
CA VAL A 62 -20.55 6.02 4.47
C VAL A 62 -20.73 5.01 3.34
N GLN A 63 -21.40 3.88 3.60
CA GLN A 63 -21.73 2.89 2.58
C GLN A 63 -22.62 3.48 1.48
N GLU A 64 -23.59 4.34 1.82
CA GLU A 64 -24.43 5.05 0.82
C GLU A 64 -23.59 5.91 -0.13
N ILE A 65 -22.61 6.65 0.40
CA ILE A 65 -21.70 7.50 -0.39
C ILE A 65 -20.77 6.62 -1.24
N ALA A 66 -20.22 5.56 -0.63
CA ALA A 66 -19.33 4.63 -1.31
C ALA A 66 -20.03 3.90 -2.47
N ASN A 67 -21.32 3.56 -2.31
CA ASN A 67 -22.13 2.96 -3.37
C ASN A 67 -22.32 3.91 -4.56
N LYS A 68 -22.55 5.21 -4.33
CA LYS A 68 -22.66 6.20 -5.41
C LYS A 68 -21.37 6.29 -6.23
N TRP A 69 -20.21 6.26 -5.55
CA TRP A 69 -18.92 6.20 -6.23
C TRP A 69 -18.70 4.86 -6.96
N ALA A 70 -19.08 3.76 -6.34
CA ALA A 70 -18.98 2.42 -6.92
C ALA A 70 -19.81 2.29 -8.22
N GLU A 71 -21.03 2.82 -8.23
CA GLU A 71 -21.90 2.88 -9.41
C GLU A 71 -21.30 3.71 -10.55
N GLN A 72 -20.71 4.87 -10.24
CA GLN A 72 -20.10 5.75 -11.24
C GLN A 72 -18.85 5.14 -11.88
N THR A 73 -18.10 4.36 -11.12
CA THR A 73 -16.80 3.81 -11.54
C THR A 73 -16.88 2.36 -12.01
N GLY A 74 -18.01 1.67 -11.78
CA GLY A 74 -18.14 0.23 -12.03
C GLY A 74 -17.38 -0.65 -11.03
N ASN A 75 -16.96 -0.09 -9.88
CA ASN A 75 -16.27 -0.81 -8.81
C ASN A 75 -17.24 -1.30 -7.73
N LYS A 76 -16.70 -1.91 -6.67
CA LYS A 76 -17.44 -2.27 -5.45
C LYS A 76 -16.74 -1.73 -4.22
N VAL A 77 -17.53 -1.38 -3.20
CA VAL A 77 -17.00 -0.97 -1.90
C VAL A 77 -17.77 -1.66 -0.78
N LYS A 78 -17.05 -2.19 0.20
CA LYS A 78 -17.63 -2.79 1.41
C LYS A 78 -17.10 -2.07 2.64
N VAL A 79 -17.99 -1.36 3.33
CA VAL A 79 -17.68 -0.68 4.59
C VAL A 79 -18.06 -1.60 5.75
N LEU A 80 -17.07 -1.91 6.58
CA LEU A 80 -17.19 -2.82 7.72
C LEU A 80 -16.92 -2.06 9.01
N ALA A 81 -17.73 -2.32 10.04
CA ALA A 81 -17.41 -1.89 11.39
C ALA A 81 -16.12 -2.59 11.85
N ASP A 82 -15.18 -1.81 12.37
CA ASP A 82 -13.99 -2.32 13.02
C ASP A 82 -13.86 -1.71 14.42
N GLN A 83 -13.69 -2.58 15.40
CA GLN A 83 -13.45 -2.24 16.80
C GLN A 83 -12.19 -2.96 17.31
N SER A 84 -11.37 -3.47 16.38
CA SER A 84 -10.13 -4.13 16.68
C SER A 84 -9.09 -3.14 17.19
N ASP A 85 -8.13 -3.65 17.97
CA ASP A 85 -7.00 -2.84 18.40
C ASP A 85 -5.91 -2.78 17.31
N PHE A 86 -4.91 -1.93 17.53
CA PHE A 86 -3.80 -1.78 16.60
C PHE A 86 -3.04 -3.09 16.35
N GLN A 87 -2.96 -4.00 17.32
CA GLN A 87 -2.22 -5.26 17.19
C GLN A 87 -2.95 -6.23 16.25
N ALA A 88 -4.27 -6.32 16.37
CA ALA A 88 -5.13 -7.08 15.47
C ALA A 88 -5.04 -6.52 14.04
N PHE A 89 -5.17 -5.19 13.88
CA PHE A 89 -4.97 -4.53 12.59
C PHE A 89 -3.57 -4.82 12.01
N SER A 90 -2.50 -4.65 12.80
CA SER A 90 -1.12 -4.86 12.35
C SER A 90 -0.91 -6.28 11.82
N THR A 91 -1.53 -7.27 12.47
CA THR A 91 -1.47 -8.68 12.04
C THR A 91 -2.22 -8.89 10.72
N ALA A 92 -3.39 -8.28 10.57
CA ALA A 92 -4.16 -8.33 9.32
C ALA A 92 -3.41 -7.64 8.17
N ALA A 93 -2.88 -6.43 8.38
CA ALA A 93 -2.13 -5.68 7.38
C ALA A 93 -0.88 -6.45 6.92
N GLN A 94 -0.08 -7.00 7.84
CA GLN A 94 1.12 -7.77 7.50
C GLN A 94 0.81 -9.08 6.75
N SER A 95 -0.38 -9.65 6.94
CA SER A 95 -0.82 -10.85 6.22
C SER A 95 -1.56 -10.56 4.90
N GLY A 96 -1.63 -9.28 4.49
CA GLY A 96 -2.34 -8.86 3.28
C GLY A 96 -3.86 -8.97 3.39
N LYS A 97 -4.39 -9.05 4.61
CA LYS A 97 -5.82 -9.16 4.93
C LYS A 97 -6.39 -7.90 5.58
N GLY A 98 -5.59 -6.83 5.63
CA GLY A 98 -6.04 -5.52 6.09
C GLY A 98 -7.02 -4.88 5.09
N PRO A 99 -7.68 -3.78 5.50
CA PRO A 99 -8.52 -3.00 4.61
C PRO A 99 -7.68 -2.22 3.60
N ASP A 100 -8.31 -1.78 2.51
CA ASP A 100 -7.74 -0.80 1.59
C ASP A 100 -7.77 0.61 2.21
N ILE A 101 -8.82 0.90 3.00
CA ILE A 101 -9.03 2.20 3.64
C ILE A 101 -9.42 2.00 5.10
N MET A 102 -8.75 2.73 5.99
CA MET A 102 -9.14 2.86 7.38
C MET A 102 -9.86 4.19 7.59
N PHE A 103 -11.02 4.18 8.25
CA PHE A 103 -11.87 5.35 8.41
C PHE A 103 -12.38 5.50 9.85
N GLY A 104 -12.62 6.74 10.28
CA GLY A 104 -13.13 7.04 11.62
C GLY A 104 -12.11 6.97 12.75
N LEU A 105 -10.81 6.87 12.44
CA LEU A 105 -9.74 6.97 13.44
C LEU A 105 -9.27 8.43 13.60
N PRO A 106 -8.95 8.86 14.83
CA PRO A 106 -8.38 10.17 15.05
C PRO A 106 -6.91 10.21 14.58
N HIS A 107 -6.50 11.40 14.11
CA HIS A 107 -5.26 11.62 13.37
C HIS A 107 -3.97 11.42 14.18
N ASP A 108 -4.05 11.39 15.51
CA ASP A 108 -2.94 11.10 16.42
C ASP A 108 -2.38 9.68 16.25
N ASN A 109 -3.17 8.75 15.71
CA ASN A 109 -2.70 7.40 15.38
C ASN A 109 -1.80 7.35 14.13
N LEU A 110 -1.84 8.37 13.26
CA LEU A 110 -1.17 8.37 11.95
C LEU A 110 0.35 8.12 12.07
N GLY A 111 0.98 8.68 13.11
CA GLY A 111 2.41 8.48 13.35
C GLY A 111 2.79 7.02 13.63
N THR A 112 1.92 6.26 14.29
CA THR A 112 2.13 4.83 14.57
C THR A 112 1.99 4.01 13.30
N PHE A 113 0.96 4.26 12.49
CA PHE A 113 0.76 3.58 11.20
C PHE A 113 1.89 3.88 10.20
N GLN A 114 2.38 5.12 10.16
CA GLN A 114 3.51 5.52 9.31
C GLN A 114 4.80 4.79 9.69
N LYS A 115 5.12 4.71 10.99
CA LYS A 115 6.31 4.00 11.48
C LYS A 115 6.25 2.51 11.17
N ALA A 116 5.05 1.93 11.19
CA ALA A 116 4.83 0.53 10.86
C ALA A 116 4.81 0.25 9.34
N GLY A 117 4.83 1.29 8.49
CA GLY A 117 4.84 1.15 7.04
C GLY A 117 3.50 0.75 6.43
N PHE A 118 2.39 1.04 7.11
CA PHE A 118 1.04 0.66 6.67
C PHE A 118 0.32 1.72 5.83
N LEU A 119 0.96 2.86 5.56
CA LEU A 119 0.36 3.97 4.84
C LEU A 119 1.00 4.15 3.46
N ALA A 120 0.17 4.31 2.44
CA ALA A 120 0.60 4.86 1.17
C ALA A 120 0.64 6.40 1.24
N GLU A 121 1.57 7.01 0.52
CA GLU A 121 1.60 8.47 0.36
C GLU A 121 0.41 8.92 -0.49
N VAL A 122 -0.19 10.05 -0.10
CA VAL A 122 -1.26 10.67 -0.89
C VAL A 122 -0.61 11.33 -2.11
N PRO A 123 -1.01 10.99 -3.35
CA PRO A 123 -0.42 11.60 -4.54
C PRO A 123 -0.67 13.10 -4.60
N ASP A 124 0.30 13.83 -5.17
CA ASP A 124 0.18 15.27 -5.40
C ASP A 124 -1.02 15.59 -6.29
N GLY A 125 -1.68 16.72 -6.00
CA GLY A 125 -2.83 17.21 -6.77
C GLY A 125 -4.16 16.50 -6.51
N VAL A 126 -4.20 15.46 -5.68
CA VAL A 126 -5.46 14.80 -5.28
C VAL A 126 -6.26 15.64 -4.29
N ILE A 127 -5.57 16.37 -3.41
CA ILE A 127 -6.19 17.20 -2.37
C ILE A 127 -6.08 18.68 -2.77
N ASN A 128 -7.22 19.33 -2.97
CA ASN A 128 -7.30 20.77 -3.06
C ASN A 128 -7.35 21.38 -1.65
N LYS A 129 -6.27 22.05 -1.24
CA LYS A 129 -6.10 22.57 0.13
C LYS A 129 -7.12 23.64 0.51
N ASP A 130 -7.66 24.37 -0.47
CA ASP A 130 -8.61 25.45 -0.24
C ASP A 130 -10.00 24.94 0.17
N ASP A 131 -10.28 23.65 -0.08
CA ASP A 131 -11.55 23.01 0.31
C ASP A 131 -11.57 22.62 1.80
N TYR A 132 -10.45 22.77 2.51
CA TYR A 132 -10.28 22.32 3.90
C TYR A 132 -9.88 23.45 4.83
N VAL A 133 -10.21 23.28 6.12
CA VAL A 133 -9.70 24.16 7.17
C VAL A 133 -8.17 24.01 7.23
N PRO A 134 -7.37 25.09 7.19
CA PRO A 134 -5.92 24.97 7.09
C PRO A 134 -5.28 24.05 8.14
N MET A 135 -5.78 24.10 9.37
CA MET A 135 -5.26 23.26 10.46
C MET A 135 -5.44 21.76 10.23
N SER A 136 -6.49 21.31 9.53
CA SER A 136 -6.74 19.87 9.32
C SER A 136 -5.78 19.24 8.32
N ILE A 137 -5.37 19.99 7.29
CA ILE A 137 -4.39 19.49 6.30
C ILE A 137 -2.98 19.58 6.86
N ILE A 138 -2.64 20.69 7.54
CA ILE A 138 -1.32 20.90 8.13
C ILE A 138 -0.98 19.79 9.14
N THR A 139 -1.95 19.33 9.93
CA THR A 139 -1.72 18.21 10.88
C THR A 139 -1.38 16.90 10.17
N MET A 140 -1.96 16.63 9.00
CA MET A 140 -1.70 15.41 8.23
C MET A 140 -0.32 15.48 7.54
N GLU A 141 0.04 16.62 6.95
CA GLU A 141 1.34 16.81 6.28
C GLU A 141 2.51 16.85 7.28
N LYS A 142 2.36 17.60 8.39
CA LYS A 142 3.43 17.75 9.38
C LYS A 142 3.75 16.43 10.07
N CYS A 143 2.77 15.55 10.30
CA CYS A 143 3.04 14.22 10.87
C CYS A 143 4.03 13.42 10.01
N MET A 144 3.94 13.50 8.67
CA MET A 144 4.92 12.86 7.80
C MET A 144 6.27 13.60 7.82
N LEU A 145 6.27 14.94 7.80
CA LEU A 145 7.51 15.74 7.80
C LEU A 145 8.34 15.59 9.09
N TYR A 146 7.69 15.57 10.26
CA TYR A 146 8.38 15.41 11.56
C TYR A 146 8.99 14.01 11.71
N GLN A 147 8.34 12.95 11.20
CA GLN A 147 8.93 11.61 11.19
C GLN A 147 10.16 11.53 10.28
N PHE A 148 10.11 12.18 9.11
CA PHE A 148 11.26 12.25 8.20
C PHE A 148 12.44 12.99 8.85
N GLN A 149 12.20 14.13 9.49
CA GLN A 149 13.22 14.88 10.22
C GLN A 149 13.81 14.07 11.39
N TRP A 150 12.97 13.36 12.17
CA TRP A 150 13.43 12.49 13.25
C TRP A 150 14.27 11.31 12.75
N ARG A 151 13.94 10.73 11.60
CA ARG A 151 14.73 9.65 10.99
C ARG A 151 16.08 10.15 10.48
N LEU A 152 16.13 11.35 9.88
CA LEU A 152 17.38 12.00 9.48
C LEU A 152 18.28 12.34 10.68
N MET A 153 17.71 12.82 11.78
CA MET A 153 18.46 13.10 13.01
C MET A 153 19.00 11.82 13.66
N HIS A 154 18.19 10.75 13.73
CA HIS A 154 18.66 9.45 14.23
C HIS A 154 19.76 8.86 13.36
N PHE A 155 19.61 8.90 12.03
CA PHE A 155 20.63 8.42 11.10
C PHE A 155 21.95 9.18 11.28
N SER A 156 21.88 10.51 11.39
CA SER A 156 23.05 11.36 11.66
C SER A 156 23.70 11.02 13.01
N THR A 157 22.90 10.80 14.05
CA THR A 157 23.39 10.40 15.38
C THR A 157 24.07 9.03 15.38
N ILE A 158 23.53 8.07 14.62
CA ILE A 158 24.10 6.72 14.46
C ILE A 158 25.42 6.80 13.68
N GLN A 159 25.48 7.59 12.60
CA GLN A 159 26.70 7.82 11.83
C GLN A 159 27.80 8.46 12.69
N ILE A 160 27.46 9.45 13.53
CA ILE A 160 28.39 10.09 14.46
C ILE A 160 28.91 9.08 15.51
N LYS A 161 28.03 8.26 16.11
CA LYS A 161 28.45 7.21 17.07
C LYS A 161 29.31 6.14 16.41
N PHE A 162 29.02 5.76 15.17
CA PHE A 162 29.82 4.80 14.41
C PHE A 162 31.22 5.35 14.09
N GLN A 163 31.32 6.60 13.63
CA GLN A 163 32.59 7.29 13.40
C GLN A 163 33.43 7.41 14.69
N HIS A 164 32.81 7.80 15.80
CA HIS A 164 33.49 7.90 17.08
C HIS A 164 33.95 6.53 17.63
N HIS A 165 33.20 5.46 17.36
CA HIS A 165 33.59 4.11 17.74
C HIS A 165 34.79 3.60 16.92
N GLN A 166 34.84 3.89 15.61
CA GLN A 166 35.98 3.54 14.76
C GLN A 166 37.26 4.28 15.15
N GLN A 167 37.16 5.54 15.60
CA GLN A 167 38.32 6.29 16.10
C GLN A 167 38.92 5.69 17.39
N HIS A 168 38.11 5.03 18.21
CA HIS A 168 38.56 4.40 19.45
C HIS A 168 39.14 2.99 19.25
N LEU A 169 38.94 2.39 18.07
CA LEU A 169 39.46 1.07 17.67
C LEU A 169 40.76 1.15 16.85
N MET A 170 41.19 2.36 16.45
CA MET A 170 42.43 2.61 15.70
C MET A 170 43.55 3.22 16.55
N ILE A 171 43.45 3.11 17.88
CA ILE A 171 44.49 3.46 18.87
C ILE A 171 44.75 2.21 19.71
#